data_AF-A0A944MD64-F1
#
_entry.id   AF-A0A944MD64-F1
#
_cell.length_a   1.000
_cell.length_b   1.000
_cell.length_c   1.000
_cell.angle_alpha   90.00
_cell.angle_beta   90.00
_cell.angle_gamma   90.00
#
_symmetry.space_group_name_H-M   'P 1'
#
loop_
_entity.id
_entity.type
_entity.pdbx_description
1 polymer ?
#
loop_
_entity_poly.entity_id
_entity_poly.type
_entity_poly.pdbx_seq_one_letter_code
_entity_poly.pdbx_strand_id
1 'polypeptide(L)'
;MKQVVREIALPIFNIEMEFTECRFDTIEAIVSYFEEQVRKHRAARYIATFNHLQHTTGLAEGIVADDIEAAYNIVFCFGFSLQDAEQLATRPRSIGVCHCNGRISVSFVEAPMPVANALMEQWAKSLLLDEKPHLLNPGRSGQEGDALPAP
;
A
#
# COMPACT_ATOMS: atom_id res chain seq x y z
N MET A 1 -17.64 36.92 11.00
CA MET A 1 -16.72 35.91 10.41
C MET A 1 -15.70 35.53 11.48
N LYS A 2 -15.45 34.24 11.67
CA LYS A 2 -14.39 33.73 12.56
C LYS A 2 -13.43 32.91 11.72
N GLN A 3 -12.15 33.27 11.74
CA GLN A 3 -11.09 32.59 11.00
C GLN A 3 -10.11 32.00 12.02
N VAL A 4 -9.74 30.74 11.82
CA VAL A 4 -8.81 30.01 12.68
C VAL A 4 -7.93 29.15 11.78
N VAL A 5 -6.62 29.12 12.07
CA VAL A 5 -5.66 28.19 11.48
C VAL A 5 -5.19 27.25 12.59
N ARG A 6 -5.07 25.96 12.27
CA ARG A 6 -4.57 24.91 13.16
C ARG A 6 -3.43 24.21 12.47
N GLU A 7 -2.35 23.99 13.20
CA GLU A 7 -1.28 23.09 12.80
C GLU A 7 -1.54 21.72 13.42
N ILE A 8 -1.47 20.68 12.61
CA ILE A 8 -1.68 19.29 13.05
C ILE A 8 -0.53 18.43 12.54
N ALA A 9 -0.07 17.50 13.36
CA ALA A 9 0.86 16.47 12.92
C ALA A 9 0.07 15.40 12.14
N LEU A 10 0.56 15.04 10.95
CA LEU A 10 -0.04 14.01 10.10
C LEU A 10 0.90 12.80 10.07
N PRO A 11 0.64 11.74 10.87
CA PRO A 11 1.40 10.50 10.78
C PRO A 11 1.21 9.86 9.40
N ILE A 12 2.33 9.46 8.79
CA ILE A 12 2.35 8.82 7.47
C ILE A 12 2.79 7.37 7.67
N PHE A 13 1.94 6.44 7.24
CA PHE A 13 2.35 5.06 6.99
C PHE A 13 3.00 4.98 5.60
N ASN A 14 4.11 4.25 5.50
CA ASN A 14 4.76 3.92 4.23
C ASN A 14 5.26 2.47 4.29
N ILE A 15 5.01 1.72 3.22
CA ILE A 15 5.64 0.43 2.96
C ILE A 15 6.29 0.47 1.58
N GLU A 16 7.50 -0.06 1.50
CA GLU A 16 8.27 -0.19 0.27
C GLU A 16 8.54 -1.66 -0.01
N MET A 17 8.49 -2.03 -1.28
CA MET A 17 8.74 -3.40 -1.74
C MET A 17 9.25 -3.40 -3.19
N GLU A 18 9.99 -4.43 -3.55
CA GLU A 18 10.31 -4.75 -4.94
C GLU A 18 9.10 -5.42 -5.62
N PHE A 19 9.04 -5.37 -6.95
CA PHE A 19 8.06 -6.17 -7.71
C PHE A 19 8.19 -7.68 -7.41
N THR A 20 9.40 -8.17 -7.12
CA THR A 20 9.63 -9.59 -6.76
C THR A 20 9.02 -9.99 -5.42
N GLU A 21 8.75 -9.01 -4.55
CA GLU A 21 8.09 -9.23 -3.26
C GLU A 21 6.58 -9.02 -3.36
N CYS A 22 6.11 -8.39 -4.45
CA CYS A 22 4.72 -8.08 -4.71
C CYS A 22 4.03 -9.22 -5.47
N ARG A 23 2.77 -9.48 -5.14
CA ARG A 23 1.94 -10.42 -5.88
C ARG A 23 1.41 -9.90 -7.22
N PHE A 24 1.74 -8.66 -7.58
CA PHE A 24 1.31 -7.99 -8.82
C PHE A 24 2.53 -7.47 -9.58
N ASP A 25 2.49 -7.55 -10.90
CA ASP A 25 3.60 -7.18 -11.77
C ASP A 25 3.50 -5.75 -12.35
N THR A 26 2.41 -5.03 -12.05
CA THR A 26 2.17 -3.67 -12.58
C THR A 26 1.55 -2.76 -11.52
N ILE A 27 1.83 -1.46 -11.62
CA ILE A 27 1.25 -0.45 -10.74
C ILE A 27 -0.26 -0.35 -10.92
N GLU A 28 -0.74 -0.47 -12.15
CA GLU A 28 -2.17 -0.44 -12.49
C GLU A 28 -2.92 -1.59 -11.83
N ALA A 29 -2.31 -2.78 -11.72
CA ALA A 29 -2.89 -3.90 -10.98
C ALA A 29 -2.95 -3.63 -9.47
N ILE A 30 -1.92 -3.01 -8.89
CA ILE A 30 -1.91 -2.60 -7.48
C ILE A 30 -2.97 -1.54 -7.20
N VAL A 31 -3.10 -0.54 -8.07
CA VAL A 31 -4.13 0.51 -7.99
C VAL A 31 -5.53 -0.11 -8.07
N SER A 32 -5.75 -1.01 -9.04
CA SER A 32 -7.02 -1.73 -9.20
C SER A 32 -7.36 -2.55 -7.96
N TYR A 33 -6.37 -3.20 -7.36
CA TYR A 33 -6.54 -3.92 -6.11
C TYR A 33 -7.03 -3.00 -4.97
N PHE A 34 -6.41 -1.84 -4.74
CA PHE A 34 -6.88 -0.92 -3.68
C PHE A 34 -8.28 -0.40 -3.96
N GLU A 35 -8.60 -0.07 -5.22
CA GLU A 35 -9.96 0.30 -5.61
C GLU A 35 -10.97 -0.80 -5.25
N GLU A 36 -10.67 -2.06 -5.57
CA GLU A 36 -11.52 -3.18 -5.21
C GLU A 36 -11.70 -3.33 -3.70
N GLN A 37 -10.61 -3.23 -2.92
CA GLN A 37 -10.67 -3.33 -1.46
C GLN A 37 -11.58 -2.25 -0.87
N VAL A 38 -11.43 -1.01 -1.33
CA VAL A 38 -12.29 0.11 -0.93
C VAL A 38 -13.75 -0.16 -1.32
N ARG A 39 -14.02 -0.61 -2.54
CA ARG A 39 -15.39 -0.88 -3.02
C ARG A 39 -16.08 -2.03 -2.29
N LYS A 40 -15.32 -3.07 -1.90
CA LYS A 40 -15.84 -4.24 -1.16
C LYS A 40 -16.11 -3.92 0.31
N HIS A 41 -15.44 -2.94 0.90
CA HIS A 41 -15.56 -2.65 2.32
C HIS A 41 -16.81 -1.81 2.63
N ARG A 42 -17.75 -2.36 3.40
CA ARG A 42 -19.06 -1.75 3.72
C ARG A 42 -19.02 -0.32 4.29
N ALA A 43 -17.95 0.02 5.00
CA ALA A 43 -17.79 1.33 5.63
C ALA A 43 -16.92 2.28 4.80
N ALA A 44 -16.43 1.88 3.63
CA ALA A 44 -15.63 2.70 2.75
C ALA A 44 -16.43 3.09 1.50
N ARG A 45 -16.13 4.27 0.95
CA ARG A 45 -16.69 4.74 -0.31
C ARG A 45 -15.56 5.20 -1.20
N TYR A 46 -15.39 4.52 -2.33
CA TYR A 46 -14.51 4.96 -3.41
C TYR A 46 -15.04 6.26 -4.02
N ILE A 47 -14.13 7.19 -4.32
CA ILE A 47 -14.44 8.50 -4.90
C ILE A 47 -13.80 8.60 -6.29
N ALA A 48 -12.48 8.45 -6.37
CA ALA A 48 -11.73 8.60 -7.61
C ALA A 48 -10.35 7.94 -7.52
N THR A 49 -9.74 7.71 -8.69
CA THR A 49 -8.32 7.40 -8.84
C THR A 49 -7.71 8.56 -9.61
N PHE A 50 -6.66 9.15 -9.06
CA PHE A 50 -5.97 10.29 -9.63
C PHE A 50 -4.58 9.86 -10.12
N ASN A 51 -4.31 10.03 -11.41
CA ASN A 51 -2.97 9.82 -11.97
C ASN A 51 -2.14 11.09 -11.72
N HIS A 52 -1.37 11.06 -10.64
CA HIS A 52 -0.60 12.21 -10.17
C HIS A 52 0.56 12.51 -11.10
N LEU A 53 1.25 11.47 -11.61
CA LEU A 53 2.34 11.64 -12.56
C LEU A 53 1.84 12.34 -13.83
N GLN A 54 0.76 11.85 -14.44
CA GLN A 54 0.17 12.45 -15.63
C GLN A 54 -0.28 13.89 -15.38
N HIS A 55 -0.87 14.15 -14.21
CA HIS A 55 -1.30 15.51 -13.87
C HIS A 55 -0.10 16.47 -13.81
N THR A 56 0.90 16.15 -13.00
CA THR A 56 2.03 17.05 -12.77
C THR A 56 2.85 17.23 -14.04
N THR A 57 3.13 16.16 -14.80
CA THR A 57 3.85 16.25 -16.08
C THR A 57 3.09 17.04 -17.16
N GLY A 58 1.76 17.12 -17.05
CA GLY A 58 0.92 17.92 -17.95
C GLY A 58 0.95 19.43 -17.68
N LEU A 59 1.55 19.89 -16.58
CA LEU A 59 1.65 21.31 -16.23
C LEU A 59 2.94 21.93 -16.80
N ALA A 60 2.85 23.17 -17.29
CA ALA A 60 4.00 23.89 -17.82
C ALA A 60 5.13 24.10 -16.80
N GLU A 61 4.78 24.24 -15.52
CA GLU A 61 5.71 24.39 -14.39
C GLU A 61 5.77 23.11 -13.53
N GLY A 62 5.27 22.00 -14.06
CA GLY A 62 5.26 20.72 -13.36
C GLY A 62 6.66 20.16 -13.19
N ILE A 63 7.01 19.80 -11.96
CA ILE A 63 8.29 19.16 -11.64
C ILE A 63 7.99 17.83 -10.99
N VAL A 64 8.54 16.76 -11.57
CA VAL A 64 8.51 15.40 -11.04
C VAL A 64 9.96 14.96 -10.90
N ALA A 65 10.27 14.22 -9.82
CA ALA A 65 11.59 13.65 -9.67
C ALA A 65 11.86 12.61 -10.78
N ASP A 66 13.08 12.58 -11.32
CA ASP A 66 13.46 11.77 -12.48
C ASP A 66 13.27 10.25 -12.26
N ASP A 67 13.24 9.82 -11.00
CA ASP A 67 13.10 8.43 -10.59
C ASP A 67 11.65 7.97 -10.42
N ILE A 68 10.65 8.87 -10.51
CA ILE A 68 9.23 8.52 -10.41
C ILE A 68 8.70 8.09 -11.78
N GLU A 69 8.40 6.80 -11.91
CA GLU A 69 7.91 6.19 -13.16
C GLU A 69 6.38 6.05 -13.19
N ALA A 70 5.75 5.97 -12.03
CA ALA A 70 4.29 5.95 -11.89
C ALA A 70 3.88 6.53 -10.54
N ALA A 71 2.81 7.33 -10.50
CA ALA A 71 2.30 7.88 -9.24
C ALA A 71 0.78 8.05 -9.30
N TYR A 72 0.07 7.34 -8.42
CA TYR A 72 -1.38 7.34 -8.34
C TYR A 72 -1.86 7.62 -6.92
N ASN A 73 -3.01 8.28 -6.79
CA ASN A 73 -3.75 8.38 -5.55
C ASN A 73 -5.11 7.71 -5.71
N ILE A 74 -5.41 6.72 -4.87
CA ILE A 74 -6.76 6.17 -4.70
C ILE A 74 -7.45 7.02 -3.63
N VAL A 75 -8.48 7.77 -4.02
CA VAL A 75 -9.22 8.69 -3.15
C VAL A 75 -10.53 8.04 -2.69
N PHE A 76 -10.74 8.01 -1.38
CA PHE A 76 -11.88 7.35 -0.76
C PHE A 76 -12.17 7.90 0.64
N CYS A 77 -13.29 7.53 1.24
CA CYS A 77 -13.57 7.91 2.63
C CYS A 77 -14.13 6.73 3.41
N PHE A 78 -13.80 6.66 4.70
CA PHE A 78 -14.52 5.81 5.64
C PHE A 78 -15.69 6.57 6.27
N GLY A 79 -16.83 5.90 6.40
CA GLY A 79 -18.06 6.42 7.00
C GLY A 79 -18.27 6.00 8.46
N PHE A 80 -17.20 5.78 9.23
CA PHE A 80 -17.33 5.32 10.62
C PHE A 80 -17.91 6.41 11.56
N SER A 81 -17.46 7.66 11.41
CA SER A 81 -18.04 8.80 12.14
C SER A 81 -17.61 10.15 11.53
N LEU A 82 -18.31 11.22 11.87
CA LEU A 82 -17.97 12.62 11.59
C LEU A 82 -18.41 13.45 12.79
N GLN A 83 -17.49 13.83 13.68
CA GLN A 83 -17.83 14.43 14.98
C GLN A 83 -17.94 15.96 14.92
N ASP A 84 -17.21 16.58 14.00
CA ASP A 84 -17.16 18.03 13.82
C ASP A 84 -16.86 18.40 12.37
N ALA A 85 -17.06 19.67 12.02
CA ALA A 85 -16.87 20.17 10.66
C ALA A 85 -15.38 20.28 10.26
N GLU A 86 -14.46 20.47 11.22
CA GLU A 86 -13.02 20.59 10.93
C GLU A 86 -12.45 19.27 10.40
N GLN A 87 -13.06 18.13 10.74
CA GLN A 87 -12.70 16.83 10.15
C GLN A 87 -12.85 16.77 8.63
N LEU A 88 -13.66 17.64 8.00
CA LEU A 88 -13.74 17.71 6.55
C LEU A 88 -12.45 18.26 5.91
N ALA A 89 -11.61 18.98 6.66
CA ALA A 89 -10.33 19.49 6.16
C ALA A 89 -9.25 18.40 5.96
N THR A 90 -9.44 17.22 6.58
CA THR A 90 -8.51 16.08 6.48
C THR A 90 -9.15 14.87 5.79
N ARG A 91 -10.25 15.12 5.05
CA ARG A 91 -11.00 14.13 4.28
C ARG A 91 -11.21 14.67 2.85
N PRO A 92 -11.40 13.80 1.84
CA PRO A 92 -11.32 12.35 1.88
C PRO A 92 -9.91 11.83 2.19
N ARG A 93 -9.80 10.52 2.44
CA ARG A 93 -8.51 9.82 2.57
C ARG A 93 -7.96 9.51 1.19
N SER A 94 -6.64 9.32 1.13
CA SER A 94 -5.96 8.79 -0.05
C SER A 94 -4.95 7.72 0.34
N ILE A 95 -4.82 6.71 -0.52
CA ILE A 95 -3.67 5.81 -0.57
C ILE A 95 -2.87 6.19 -1.81
N GLY A 96 -1.60 6.54 -1.63
CA GLY A 96 -0.63 6.74 -2.69
C GLY A 96 0.01 5.42 -3.09
N VAL A 97 0.15 5.19 -4.39
CA VAL A 97 0.93 4.08 -4.97
C VAL A 97 1.91 4.69 -5.95
N CYS A 98 3.20 4.48 -5.72
CA CYS A 98 4.29 5.05 -6.50
C CYS A 98 5.24 3.95 -6.97
N HIS A 99 5.68 4.00 -8.22
CA HIS A 99 6.88 3.29 -8.67
C HIS A 99 8.02 4.30 -8.74
N CYS A 100 9.03 4.11 -7.92
CA CYS A 100 10.18 5.00 -7.86
C CYS A 100 11.46 4.21 -7.64
N ASN A 101 12.47 4.46 -8.48
CA ASN A 101 13.80 3.85 -8.36
C ASN A 101 13.76 2.30 -8.27
N GLY A 102 12.92 1.67 -9.11
CA GLY A 102 12.72 0.21 -9.14
C GLY A 102 11.84 -0.36 -8.03
N ARG A 103 11.35 0.47 -7.10
CA ARG A 103 10.59 0.04 -5.92
C ARG A 103 9.16 0.56 -5.97
N ILE A 104 8.24 -0.24 -5.43
CA ILE A 104 6.87 0.16 -5.18
C ILE A 104 6.81 0.77 -3.78
N SER A 105 6.32 2.01 -3.66
CA SER A 105 5.95 2.65 -2.40
C SER A 105 4.43 2.76 -2.29
N VAL A 106 3.88 2.34 -1.15
CA VAL A 106 2.48 2.57 -0.78
C VAL A 106 2.43 3.38 0.50
N SER A 107 1.80 4.54 0.43
CA SER A 107 1.73 5.48 1.56
C SER A 107 0.35 6.08 1.80
N PHE A 108 0.04 6.40 3.05
CA PHE A 108 -1.18 7.11 3.42
C PHE A 108 -1.04 7.81 4.76
N VAL A 109 -1.81 8.89 4.94
CA VAL A 109 -1.94 9.56 6.24
C VAL A 109 -2.86 8.76 7.13
N GLU A 110 -2.36 8.36 8.30
CA GLU A 110 -3.17 7.64 9.28
C GLU A 110 -4.37 8.48 9.75
N ALA A 111 -5.48 7.80 9.96
CA ALA A 111 -6.66 8.37 10.56
C ALA A 111 -6.54 8.42 12.09
N PRO A 112 -7.25 9.35 12.76
CA PRO A 112 -7.43 9.30 14.21
C PRO A 112 -8.08 8.01 14.72
N MET A 113 -8.66 7.21 13.82
CA MET A 113 -9.36 5.97 14.15
C MET A 113 -8.48 4.75 13.85
N PRO A 114 -8.02 4.00 14.88
CA PRO A 114 -7.11 2.86 14.69
C PRO A 114 -7.66 1.77 13.77
N VAL A 115 -8.98 1.54 13.78
CA VAL A 115 -9.63 0.54 12.92
C VAL A 115 -9.47 0.86 11.44
N ALA A 116 -9.51 2.14 11.06
CA ALA A 116 -9.27 2.54 9.67
C ALA A 116 -7.81 2.29 9.26
N ASN A 117 -6.86 2.56 10.16
CA ASN A 117 -5.43 2.36 9.92
C ASN A 117 -5.11 0.88 9.76
N ALA A 118 -5.61 0.04 10.67
CA ALA A 118 -5.42 -1.40 10.60
C ALA A 118 -5.95 -2.00 9.28
N LEU A 119 -7.08 -1.51 8.77
CA LEU A 119 -7.62 -1.93 7.47
C LEU A 119 -6.73 -1.54 6.30
N MET A 120 -6.30 -0.27 6.25
CA MET A 120 -5.43 0.22 5.16
C MET A 120 -4.06 -0.47 5.19
N GLU A 121 -3.48 -0.64 6.38
CA GLU A 121 -2.23 -1.38 6.58
C GLU A 121 -2.37 -2.85 6.18
N GLN A 122 -3.48 -3.50 6.57
CA GLN A 122 -3.76 -4.87 6.12
C GLN A 122 -3.84 -4.95 4.59
N TRP A 123 -4.51 -4.00 3.94
CA TRP A 123 -4.60 -3.98 2.48
C TRP A 123 -3.22 -3.82 1.85
N ALA A 124 -2.39 -2.92 2.36
CA ALA A 124 -1.03 -2.69 1.87
C ALA A 124 -0.12 -3.91 2.09
N LYS A 125 -0.14 -4.52 3.28
CA LYS A 125 0.64 -5.72 3.59
C LYS A 125 0.20 -6.94 2.77
N SER A 126 -1.05 -7.02 2.36
CA SER A 126 -1.55 -8.10 1.50
C SER A 126 -1.01 -8.05 0.07
N LEU A 127 -0.27 -7.00 -0.30
CA LEU A 127 0.48 -6.96 -1.56
C LEU A 127 1.68 -7.90 -1.53
N LEU A 128 2.26 -8.13 -0.35
CA LEU A 128 3.42 -8.98 -0.20
C LEU A 128 3.04 -10.44 -0.47
N LEU A 129 3.91 -11.16 -1.18
CA LEU A 129 3.84 -12.61 -1.28
C LEU A 129 3.99 -13.20 0.13
N ASP A 130 3.13 -14.17 0.50
CA ASP A 130 3.31 -14.94 1.72
C ASP A 130 4.70 -15.61 1.66
N GLU A 131 5.58 -15.35 2.63
CA GLU A 131 6.75 -16.22 2.82
C GLU A 131 6.23 -17.64 3.11
N LYS A 132 6.24 -18.51 2.10
CA LYS A 132 6.15 -19.95 2.30
C LYS A 132 7.49 -20.60 2.01
N PRO A 133 7.86 -21.59 2.85
CA PRO A 133 9.19 -21.73 3.39
C PRO A 133 10.09 -22.49 2.43
N HIS A 134 11.20 -21.88 2.00
CA HIS A 134 12.32 -22.63 1.44
C HIS A 134 13.11 -23.43 2.50
N LEU A 135 12.49 -23.76 3.64
CA LEU A 135 13.08 -24.51 4.75
C LEU A 135 12.14 -25.59 5.30
N LEU A 136 11.62 -26.46 4.45
CA LEU A 136 11.43 -27.86 4.83
C LEU A 136 11.79 -28.70 3.61
N ASN A 137 12.95 -29.35 3.68
CA ASN A 137 13.44 -30.31 2.71
C ASN A 137 13.02 -31.70 3.21
N PRO A 138 11.92 -32.33 2.74
CA PRO A 138 11.57 -33.68 3.10
C PRO A 138 12.20 -34.59 2.03
N GLY A 139 13.50 -34.80 2.13
CA GLY A 139 14.27 -35.36 1.01
C GLY A 139 15.59 -36.01 1.39
N ARG A 140 15.66 -36.71 2.52
CA ARG A 140 16.67 -37.76 2.73
C ARG A 140 16.10 -38.88 3.58
N SER A 141 15.53 -39.88 2.91
CA SER A 141 15.24 -41.20 3.48
C SER A 141 15.70 -42.29 2.52
N GLY A 142 16.70 -43.06 2.95
CA GLY A 142 17.12 -44.40 2.45
C GLY A 142 17.90 -44.42 1.14
N GLN A 143 18.88 -45.28 0.88
CA GLN A 143 19.60 -46.39 1.53
C GLN A 143 20.94 -46.53 0.77
N GLU A 144 22.07 -46.92 1.36
CA GLU A 144 22.74 -48.25 1.29
C GLU A 144 24.21 -47.94 1.71
N GLY A 145 25.01 -48.77 2.35
CA GLY A 145 24.97 -50.21 2.53
C GLY A 145 26.05 -50.66 3.53
N ASP A 146 25.96 -51.95 3.78
CA ASP A 146 26.65 -52.81 4.73
C ASP A 146 28.16 -52.94 4.47
N ALA A 147 28.98 -52.94 5.54
CA ALA A 147 30.30 -53.60 5.61
C ALA A 147 30.98 -53.41 6.97
N LEU A 148 30.91 -54.43 7.83
CA LEU A 148 31.90 -54.67 8.90
C LEU A 148 33.09 -55.44 8.32
N PRO A 149 34.35 -55.15 8.73
CA PRO A 149 35.44 -56.10 8.60
C PRO A 149 35.73 -56.79 9.94
N ALA A 150 35.81 -58.12 9.90
CA ALA A 150 36.57 -58.96 10.83
C ALA A 150 38.03 -59.09 10.30
N PRO A 151 39.04 -59.57 11.05
CA PRO A 151 39.01 -60.26 12.36
C PRO A 151 39.60 -59.48 13.55
#